data_AF-A0A0A1UIP4-F1
#
_entry.id   AF-A0A0A1UIP4-F1
#
_cell.length_a   1.000
_cell.length_b   1.000
_cell.length_c   1.000
_cell.angle_alpha   90.00
_cell.angle_beta   90.00
_cell.angle_gamma   90.00
#
_symmetry.space_group_name_H-M   'P 1'
#
loop_
_entity.id
_entity.type
_entity.pdbx_description
1 polymer ?
#
loop_
_entity_poly.entity_id
_entity_poly.type
_entity_poly.pdbx_seq_one_letter_code
_entity_poly.pdbx_strand_id
1 'polypeptide(L)'
;MASASPNPSNWGTPTAAWPESSCNSSQFFGPQTIILDITLCGNFAGAAATFQATCSGVCTDLIKTPSNYNNAYFDINYLRVFSDGTSGSNSGPTLTGSTATSTLVSSTNSESRTNAAASILVLALGSIIAMAGFVY
;
A
#
# COMPACT_ATOMS: atom_id res chain seq x y z
N MET A 1 -18.98 -21.09 8.45
CA MET A 1 -17.98 -20.81 7.40
C MET A 1 -18.68 -20.05 6.29
N ALA A 2 -18.06 -19.01 5.71
CA ALA A 2 -18.61 -18.34 4.52
C ALA A 2 -18.64 -19.31 3.33
N SER A 3 -19.64 -19.20 2.46
CA SER A 3 -19.79 -20.05 1.29
C SER A 3 -18.61 -19.88 0.31
N ALA A 4 -18.29 -20.94 -0.44
CA ALA A 4 -17.32 -20.87 -1.55
C ALA A 4 -17.89 -20.12 -2.78
N SER A 5 -19.18 -19.83 -2.78
CA SER A 5 -19.87 -18.95 -3.71
C SER A 5 -20.67 -17.91 -2.91
N PRO A 6 -20.10 -16.73 -2.62
CA PRO A 6 -20.83 -15.64 -1.97
C PRO A 6 -21.79 -14.97 -2.96
N ASN A 7 -22.98 -14.58 -2.48
CA ASN A 7 -23.91 -13.76 -3.26
C ASN A 7 -24.19 -12.43 -2.52
N PRO A 8 -23.58 -11.31 -2.95
CA PRO A 8 -23.81 -10.01 -2.31
C PRO A 8 -25.25 -9.49 -2.37
N SER A 9 -26.09 -9.99 -3.29
CA SER A 9 -27.47 -9.48 -3.43
C SER A 9 -28.39 -9.78 -2.24
N ASN A 10 -27.97 -10.65 -1.32
CA ASN A 10 -28.71 -10.99 -0.10
C ASN A 10 -28.09 -10.41 1.19
N TRP A 11 -27.06 -9.56 1.11
CA TRP A 11 -26.37 -9.00 2.28
C TRP A 11 -27.05 -7.77 2.90
N GLY A 12 -28.17 -7.29 2.32
CA GLY A 12 -28.86 -6.09 2.77
C GLY A 12 -28.16 -4.79 2.31
N THR A 13 -28.49 -3.68 2.96
CA THR A 13 -27.93 -2.37 2.62
C THR A 13 -26.47 -2.27 3.08
N PRO A 14 -25.51 -1.90 2.19
CA PRO A 14 -24.11 -1.73 2.59
C PRO A 14 -23.91 -0.47 3.43
N THR A 15 -22.95 -0.51 4.36
CA THR A 15 -22.56 0.65 5.20
C THR A 15 -22.03 1.83 4.37
N ALA A 16 -21.43 1.56 3.22
CA ALA A 16 -20.98 2.56 2.26
C ALA A 16 -21.15 2.04 0.83
N ALA A 17 -21.50 2.92 -0.11
CA ALA A 17 -21.67 2.60 -1.52
C ALA A 17 -21.17 3.76 -2.39
N TRP A 18 -20.42 3.43 -3.44
CA TRP A 18 -19.89 4.37 -4.43
C TRP A 18 -20.39 3.96 -5.83
N PRO A 19 -21.56 4.44 -6.27
CA PRO A 19 -22.18 3.98 -7.50
C PRO A 19 -21.61 4.65 -8.75
N GLU A 20 -21.47 3.86 -9.83
CA GLU A 20 -20.96 4.30 -11.15
C GLU A 20 -21.73 5.49 -11.76
N SER A 21 -22.99 5.70 -11.36
CA SER A 21 -23.81 6.84 -11.78
C SER A 21 -23.24 8.20 -11.35
N SER A 22 -22.33 8.22 -10.38
CA SER A 22 -21.69 9.44 -9.85
C SER A 22 -20.23 9.61 -10.26
N CYS A 23 -19.53 8.51 -10.59
CA CYS A 23 -18.14 8.47 -10.99
C CYS A 23 -17.85 7.12 -11.67
N ASN A 24 -17.24 7.11 -12.85
CA ASN A 24 -16.86 5.87 -13.53
C ASN A 24 -15.59 5.29 -12.89
N SER A 25 -15.71 4.26 -12.04
CA SER A 25 -14.55 3.68 -11.33
C SER A 25 -13.57 3.01 -12.29
N SER A 26 -14.04 2.47 -13.42
CA SER A 26 -13.20 1.80 -14.42
C SER A 26 -12.22 2.75 -15.13
N GLN A 27 -12.41 4.06 -15.01
CA GLN A 27 -11.46 5.08 -15.49
C GLN A 27 -10.30 5.34 -14.51
N PHE A 28 -10.48 5.05 -13.23
CA PHE A 28 -9.53 5.42 -12.17
C PHE A 28 -8.89 4.24 -11.45
N PHE A 29 -9.53 3.05 -11.47
CA PHE A 29 -9.06 1.85 -10.78
C PHE A 29 -8.67 0.75 -11.77
N GLY A 30 -7.37 0.48 -11.88
CA GLY A 30 -6.83 -0.70 -12.54
C GLY A 30 -6.76 -1.93 -11.61
N PRO A 31 -5.99 -2.97 -11.95
CA PRO A 31 -5.70 -4.09 -11.05
C PRO A 31 -5.14 -3.60 -9.70
N GLN A 32 -5.69 -4.11 -8.59
CA GLN A 32 -5.37 -3.66 -7.23
C GLN A 32 -4.55 -4.70 -6.46
N THR A 33 -3.70 -4.21 -5.55
CA THR A 33 -2.99 -5.02 -4.55
C THR A 33 -3.62 -4.79 -3.18
N ILE A 34 -3.96 -5.87 -2.48
CA ILE A 34 -4.41 -5.78 -1.09
C ILE A 34 -3.21 -5.52 -0.19
N ILE A 35 -3.24 -4.42 0.57
CA ILE A 35 -2.20 -4.03 1.52
C ILE A 35 -2.85 -4.04 2.92
N LEU A 36 -2.11 -4.57 3.90
CA LEU A 36 -2.48 -4.54 5.32
C LEU A 36 -1.30 -3.93 6.07
N ASP A 37 -1.51 -2.76 6.66
CA ASP A 37 -0.48 -2.03 7.40
C ASP A 37 -1.00 -1.51 8.75
N ILE A 38 -0.06 -1.29 9.68
CA ILE A 38 -0.28 -0.51 10.89
C ILE A 38 0.81 0.55 10.92
N THR A 39 0.48 1.73 10.40
CA THR A 39 1.36 2.90 10.46
C THR A 39 1.06 3.75 11.71
N LEU A 40 2.09 4.43 12.23
CA LEU A 40 2.00 5.28 13.42
C LEU A 40 2.23 6.74 13.05
N CYS A 41 1.39 7.62 13.58
CA CYS A 41 1.40 9.05 13.30
C CYS A 41 1.23 9.38 11.80
N GLY A 42 2.32 9.62 11.08
CA GLY A 42 2.31 10.10 9.69
C GLY A 42 1.50 11.40 9.50
N ASN A 43 1.15 11.70 8.25
CA ASN A 43 0.44 12.93 7.87
C ASN A 43 -0.99 13.01 8.41
N PHE A 44 -1.63 11.87 8.73
CA PHE A 44 -3.02 11.84 9.17
C PHE A 44 -3.17 11.71 10.69
N ALA A 45 -2.73 10.60 11.29
CA ALA A 45 -2.86 10.38 12.74
C ALA A 45 -1.85 11.20 13.55
N GLY A 46 -0.77 11.70 12.94
CA GLY A 46 0.19 12.61 13.54
C GLY A 46 -0.21 14.08 13.49
N ALA A 47 -1.22 14.44 12.67
CA ALA A 47 -1.72 15.81 12.62
C ALA A 47 -2.40 16.17 13.95
N ALA A 48 -2.06 17.34 14.51
CA ALA A 48 -2.48 17.74 15.85
C ALA A 48 -4.00 17.66 16.06
N ALA A 49 -4.80 18.15 15.09
CA ALA A 49 -6.26 18.11 15.16
C ALA A 49 -6.83 16.67 15.20
N THR A 50 -6.20 15.72 14.50
CA THR A 50 -6.60 14.30 14.53
C THR A 50 -6.17 13.63 15.84
N PHE A 51 -4.91 13.81 16.23
CA PHE A 51 -4.34 13.19 17.42
C PHE A 51 -5.01 13.68 18.70
N GLN A 52 -5.22 15.00 18.82
CA GLN A 52 -5.76 15.63 20.02
C GLN A 52 -7.28 15.44 20.20
N ALA A 53 -7.96 14.82 19.22
CA ALA A 53 -9.36 14.40 19.37
C ALA A 53 -9.51 13.28 20.41
N THR A 54 -8.47 12.46 20.64
CA THR A 54 -8.54 11.29 21.55
C THR A 54 -7.28 11.09 22.41
N CYS A 55 -6.16 11.74 22.11
CA CYS A 55 -4.88 11.59 22.80
C CYS A 55 -4.32 12.93 23.30
N SER A 56 -3.50 12.92 24.34
CA SER A 56 -2.81 14.12 24.85
C SER A 56 -1.36 14.18 24.38
N GLY A 57 -0.80 15.40 24.30
CA GLY A 57 0.58 15.64 23.89
C GLY A 57 0.78 15.60 22.36
N VAL A 58 1.90 15.02 21.92
CA VAL A 58 2.28 14.86 20.51
C VAL A 58 2.54 13.39 20.17
N CYS A 59 2.11 12.97 18.98
CA CYS A 59 2.15 11.57 18.57
C CYS A 59 3.57 10.97 18.58
N THR A 60 4.58 11.77 18.23
CA THR A 60 6.00 11.36 18.21
C THR A 60 6.60 11.04 19.58
N ASP A 61 5.95 11.44 20.67
CA ASP A 61 6.35 11.02 22.02
C ASP A 61 5.68 9.71 22.44
N LEU A 62 4.43 9.47 22.02
CA LEU A 62 3.69 8.25 22.33
C LEU A 62 4.33 6.99 21.73
N ILE A 63 4.87 7.11 20.50
CA ILE A 63 5.51 6.00 19.77
C ILE A 63 6.80 5.48 20.42
N LYS A 64 7.39 6.23 21.35
CA LYS A 64 8.65 5.86 22.04
C LYS A 64 8.46 4.74 23.08
N THR A 65 7.22 4.40 23.42
CA THR A 65 6.87 3.44 24.46
C THR A 65 6.26 2.18 23.83
N PRO A 66 7.02 1.09 23.62
CA PRO A 66 6.55 -0.07 22.86
C PRO A 66 5.33 -0.78 23.47
N SER A 67 5.19 -0.75 24.80
CA SER A 67 4.08 -1.39 25.52
C SER A 67 2.70 -0.80 25.17
N ASN A 68 2.65 0.40 24.60
CA ASN A 68 1.40 1.01 24.10
C ASN A 68 0.82 0.24 22.89
N TYR A 69 1.60 -0.62 22.25
CA TYR A 69 1.28 -1.29 21.00
C TYR A 69 1.12 -2.81 21.13
N ASN A 70 1.10 -3.35 22.36
CA ASN A 70 0.93 -4.79 22.63
C ASN A 70 -0.34 -5.40 22.00
N ASN A 71 -1.35 -4.58 21.72
CA ASN A 71 -2.63 -4.98 21.11
C ASN A 71 -2.82 -4.40 19.69
N ALA A 72 -1.78 -3.81 19.09
CA ALA A 72 -1.80 -3.24 17.75
C ALA A 72 -1.31 -4.27 16.71
N TYR A 73 -2.12 -5.30 16.46
CA TYR A 73 -1.85 -6.35 15.47
C TYR A 73 -3.12 -6.80 14.76
N PHE A 74 -2.98 -7.42 13.58
CA PHE A 74 -4.08 -8.10 12.90
C PHE A 74 -4.09 -9.59 13.27
N ASP A 75 -5.25 -10.11 13.66
CA ASP A 75 -5.50 -11.55 13.79
C ASP A 75 -6.42 -12.00 12.63
N ILE A 76 -5.86 -12.73 11.67
CA ILE A 76 -6.49 -12.98 10.37
C ILE A 76 -6.78 -14.47 10.18
N ASN A 77 -8.05 -14.83 10.30
CA ASN A 77 -8.53 -16.20 10.06
C ASN A 77 -8.45 -16.61 8.58
N TYR A 78 -8.79 -15.71 7.65
CA TYR A 78 -8.63 -15.92 6.21
C TYR A 78 -8.77 -14.61 5.43
N LEU A 79 -8.07 -14.52 4.30
CA LEU A 79 -8.32 -13.57 3.23
C LEU A 79 -8.76 -14.36 1.99
N ARG A 80 -9.87 -13.98 1.36
CA ARG A 80 -10.42 -14.66 0.17
C ARG A 80 -10.86 -13.62 -0.85
N VAL A 81 -10.46 -13.82 -2.11
CA VAL A 81 -10.88 -13.03 -3.26
C VAL A 81 -11.73 -13.92 -4.15
N PHE A 82 -12.84 -13.39 -4.66
CA PHE A 82 -13.74 -14.05 -5.59
C PHE A 82 -13.87 -13.19 -6.84
N SER A 83 -13.98 -13.82 -8.01
CA SER A 83 -14.28 -13.16 -9.28
C SER A 83 -15.57 -13.74 -9.88
N ASP A 84 -16.17 -13.01 -10.81
CA ASP A 84 -17.42 -13.36 -11.49
C ASP A 84 -17.26 -14.43 -12.60
N GLY A 85 -16.06 -14.99 -12.74
CA GLY A 85 -15.72 -15.97 -13.78
C GLY A 85 -15.20 -15.35 -15.08
N THR A 86 -15.26 -14.03 -15.25
CA THR A 86 -14.75 -13.34 -16.44
C THR A 86 -13.40 -12.65 -16.18
N SER A 87 -12.33 -13.39 -16.53
CA SER A 87 -10.91 -12.96 -16.68
C SER A 87 -9.94 -13.28 -15.53
N GLY A 88 -8.79 -13.84 -15.92
CA GLY A 88 -7.51 -13.67 -15.22
C GLY A 88 -7.18 -14.67 -14.11
N SER A 89 -6.45 -15.74 -14.47
CA SER A 89 -5.73 -16.59 -13.51
C SER A 89 -4.55 -15.84 -12.88
N ASN A 90 -4.84 -14.88 -12.00
CA ASN A 90 -3.82 -14.24 -11.17
C ASN A 90 -3.56 -15.13 -9.95
N SER A 91 -2.38 -15.75 -9.91
CA SER A 91 -1.88 -16.49 -8.75
C SER A 91 -2.01 -15.63 -7.49
N GLY A 92 -2.52 -16.25 -6.41
CA GLY A 92 -2.83 -15.54 -5.17
C GLY A 92 -1.62 -14.85 -4.52
N PRO A 93 -1.85 -13.94 -3.55
CA PRO A 93 -0.79 -13.18 -2.93
C PRO A 93 0.23 -14.08 -2.22
N THR A 94 1.48 -14.06 -2.70
CA THR A 94 2.62 -14.60 -1.95
C THR A 94 2.91 -13.66 -0.79
N LEU A 95 2.79 -14.16 0.45
CA LEU A 95 3.04 -13.39 1.66
C LEU A 95 4.55 -13.15 1.87
N THR A 96 5.10 -12.12 1.24
CA THR A 96 6.50 -11.71 1.46
C THR A 96 6.61 -10.87 2.73
N GLY A 97 6.74 -11.54 3.88
CA GLY A 97 7.17 -10.89 5.12
C GLY A 97 8.61 -10.41 4.98
N SER A 98 8.80 -9.10 4.76
CA SER A 98 10.12 -8.51 4.50
C SER A 98 10.91 -8.30 5.80
N THR A 99 11.54 -9.37 6.30
CA THR A 99 12.61 -9.26 7.29
C THR A 99 13.91 -8.96 6.56
N ALA A 100 14.44 -7.74 6.70
CA ALA A 100 15.65 -7.31 6.04
C ALA A 100 16.90 -8.00 6.62
N THR A 101 17.35 -9.07 5.97
CA THR A 101 18.63 -9.74 6.27
C THR A 101 19.47 -9.80 5.00
N SER A 102 20.60 -9.08 5.02
CA SER A 102 21.54 -9.04 3.89
C SER A 102 22.29 -10.37 3.75
N THR A 103 22.12 -11.06 2.62
CA THR A 103 23.00 -12.14 2.18
C THR A 103 23.41 -11.92 0.73
N LEU A 104 24.70 -11.62 0.54
CA LEU A 104 25.34 -11.52 -0.77
C LEU A 104 25.36 -12.91 -1.42
N VAL A 105 24.67 -13.08 -2.55
CA VAL A 105 24.84 -14.26 -3.40
C VAL A 105 25.26 -13.85 -4.81
N SER A 106 26.52 -14.15 -5.11
CA SER A 106 27.11 -13.92 -6.43
C SER A 106 26.55 -14.95 -7.43
N SER A 107 25.89 -14.49 -8.49
CA SER A 107 25.52 -15.34 -9.63
C SER A 107 26.17 -14.82 -10.91
N THR A 108 26.92 -15.71 -11.56
CA THR A 108 27.66 -15.43 -12.80
C THR A 108 26.72 -15.39 -14.00
N ASN A 109 26.62 -14.24 -14.66
CA ASN A 109 25.95 -14.12 -15.95
C ASN A 109 26.78 -14.81 -17.05
N SER A 110 26.22 -15.85 -17.66
CA SER A 110 26.67 -16.36 -18.95
C SER A 110 25.94 -15.62 -20.07
N GLU A 111 26.68 -14.88 -20.91
CA GLU A 111 26.12 -14.14 -22.05
C GLU A 111 25.56 -15.06 -23.14
N SER A 112 24.56 -14.59 -23.87
CA SER A 112 24.44 -14.80 -25.32
C SER A 112 23.72 -13.63 -25.98
N ARG A 113 24.32 -13.11 -27.06
CA ARG A 113 23.91 -11.91 -27.83
C ARG A 113 22.98 -12.37 -28.98
N THR A 114 22.30 -11.57 -29.81
CA THR A 114 22.35 -10.17 -30.30
C THR A 114 20.88 -9.74 -30.65
N ASN A 115 20.49 -8.61 -31.27
CA ASN A 115 21.13 -7.41 -31.80
C ASN A 115 20.06 -6.27 -31.99
N ALA A 116 20.35 -5.02 -31.60
CA ALA A 116 19.88 -3.78 -32.26
C ALA A 116 20.27 -2.54 -31.42
N ALA A 117 20.95 -1.56 -32.04
CA ALA A 117 21.32 -0.31 -31.37
C ALA A 117 20.25 0.77 -31.58
N ALA A 118 19.84 1.43 -30.49
CA ALA A 118 19.06 2.67 -30.54
C ALA A 118 19.60 3.66 -29.49
N SER A 119 20.36 4.66 -29.94
CA SER A 119 20.74 5.79 -29.09
C SER A 119 19.51 6.65 -28.80
N ILE A 120 19.21 6.90 -27.52
CA ILE A 120 18.24 7.93 -27.12
C ILE A 120 19.00 9.06 -26.43
N LEU A 121 18.87 10.26 -27.00
CA LEU A 121 19.57 11.46 -26.59
C LEU A 121 18.79 12.22 -25.51
N VAL A 122 19.44 12.36 -24.35
CA VAL A 122 19.32 13.40 -23.31
C VAL A 122 18.32 14.55 -23.55
N LEU A 123 17.49 14.85 -22.53
CA LEU A 123 17.36 16.23 -22.01
C LEU A 123 17.17 16.21 -20.48
N ALA A 124 18.21 16.62 -19.76
CA ALA A 124 18.11 16.91 -18.34
C ALA A 124 17.58 18.34 -18.15
N LEU A 125 16.45 18.50 -17.48
CA LEU A 125 16.00 19.79 -16.94
C LEU A 125 16.27 19.78 -15.44
N GLY A 126 17.36 20.42 -15.04
CA GLY A 126 17.67 20.64 -13.64
C GLY A 126 16.77 21.71 -13.04
N SER A 127 16.31 21.47 -11.82
CA SER A 127 15.76 22.50 -10.93
C SER A 127 16.36 22.33 -9.55
N ILE A 128 17.57 22.88 -9.35
CA ILE A 128 18.10 23.13 -8.01
C ILE A 128 17.32 24.32 -7.46
N ILE A 129 16.45 24.09 -6.48
CA ILE A 129 15.93 25.16 -5.62
C ILE A 129 16.54 24.96 -4.23
N ALA A 130 17.71 25.56 -4.06
CA ALA A 130 18.37 25.73 -2.78
C ALA A 130 18.55 27.24 -2.53
N MET A 131 17.63 27.83 -1.75
CA MET A 131 17.80 29.10 -1.06
C MET A 131 17.11 28.91 0.31
N ALA A 132 17.83 28.58 1.39
CA ALA A 132 18.67 29.49 2.18
C ALA A 132 17.84 30.47 3.04
N GLY A 133 17.55 30.01 4.28
CA GLY A 133 17.46 30.72 5.56
C GLY A 133 16.86 32.13 5.70
N PHE A 134 15.97 32.28 6.69
CA PHE A 134 15.88 33.36 7.70
C PHE A 134 14.84 32.87 8.73
N VAL A 135 15.19 32.47 9.96
CA VAL A 135 15.56 33.33 11.11
C VAL A 135 14.55 34.46 11.37
N TYR A 136 13.45 34.11 12.04
CA TYR A 136 13.20 34.59 13.41
C TYR A 136 12.38 33.55 14.19
#